data_AF-A0A1H9JP93-F1
#
_entry.id   AF-A0A1H9JP93-F1
#
_cell.length_a   1.000
_cell.length_b   1.000
_cell.length_c   1.000
_cell.angle_alpha   90.00
_cell.angle_beta   90.00
_cell.angle_gamma   90.00
#
_symmetry.space_group_name_H-M   'P 1'
#
loop_
_entity.id
_entity.type
_entity.pdbx_description
1 polymer ?
#
loop_
_entity_poly.entity_id
_entity_poly.type
_entity_poly.pdbx_seq_one_letter_code
_entity_poly.pdbx_strand_id
1 'polypeptide(L)'
;MKTDSFRWADLLRFRKMLAPRLILLLYWAGNVALLLSAIGRIWTAFSLVGDGLTGLAWTLVGAALLFLCWRVVCELAILAFAIYERLGALLDTRAAEDASRSG
;
A
#
# COMPACT_ATOMS: atom_id res chain seq x y z
N MET A 1 23.23 23.01 -25.75
CA MET A 1 22.83 22.34 -24.50
C MET A 1 21.31 22.48 -24.40
N LYS A 2 20.56 21.46 -24.83
CA LYS A 2 19.10 21.51 -24.92
C LYS A 2 18.56 21.10 -23.56
N THR A 3 18.04 22.05 -22.79
CA THR A 3 17.36 21.75 -21.52
C THR A 3 16.07 21.06 -21.86
N ASP A 4 16.05 19.74 -21.74
CA ASP A 4 14.83 18.94 -21.84
C ASP A 4 13.87 19.43 -20.77
N SER A 5 12.81 20.11 -21.20
CA SER A 5 11.79 20.61 -20.30
C SER A 5 11.11 19.40 -19.65
N PHE A 6 11.30 19.26 -18.35
CA PHE A 6 10.66 18.24 -17.54
C PHE A 6 9.15 18.46 -17.59
N ARG A 7 8.46 17.77 -18.50
CA ARG A 7 7.02 17.93 -18.74
C ARG A 7 6.30 17.27 -17.58
N TRP A 8 5.46 18.02 -16.88
CA TRP A 8 4.62 17.54 -15.78
C TRP A 8 3.76 16.30 -16.13
N ALA A 9 3.50 16.06 -17.43
CA ALA A 9 2.86 14.85 -17.93
C ALA A 9 3.71 13.57 -17.72
N ASP A 10 5.03 13.67 -17.76
CA ASP A 10 5.93 12.53 -17.52
C ASP A 10 5.96 12.15 -16.04
N LEU A 11 5.86 13.13 -15.14
CA LEU A 11 5.63 12.88 -13.70
C LEU A 11 4.32 12.12 -13.45
N LEU A 12 3.26 12.43 -14.19
CA LEU A 12 1.95 11.76 -14.07
C LEU A 12 2.02 10.30 -14.55
N ARG A 13 2.69 10.03 -15.68
CA ARG A 13 2.91 8.65 -16.19
C ARG A 13 3.84 7.85 -15.27
N PHE A 14 4.91 8.48 -14.78
CA PHE A 14 5.82 7.87 -13.81
C PHE A 14 5.07 7.52 -12.52
N ARG A 15 4.23 8.43 -12.01
CA ARG A 15 3.40 8.19 -10.81
C ARG A 15 2.40 7.04 -11.01
N LYS A 16 1.83 6.88 -12.20
CA LYS A 16 0.93 5.75 -12.52
C LYS A 16 1.66 4.40 -12.45
N MET A 17 2.93 4.34 -12.89
CA MET A 17 3.78 3.14 -12.78
C MET A 17 4.41 2.98 -11.39
N LEU A 18 4.65 4.07 -10.67
CA LEU A 18 5.22 4.04 -9.32
C LEU A 18 4.19 3.64 -8.28
N ALA A 19 2.91 4.00 -8.44
CA ALA A 19 1.86 3.71 -7.49
C ALA A 19 1.80 2.24 -7.05
N PRO A 20 1.75 1.24 -7.95
CA PRO A 20 1.75 -0.17 -7.53
C PRO A 20 3.05 -0.58 -6.81
N ARG A 21 4.21 -0.09 -7.23
CA ARG A 21 5.50 -0.36 -6.55
C ARG A 21 5.62 0.33 -5.19
N LEU A 22 5.09 1.55 -5.07
CA LEU A 22 5.11 2.36 -3.86
C LEU A 22 4.24 1.74 -2.78
N ILE A 23 3.08 1.18 -3.15
CA ILE A 23 2.21 0.46 -2.22
C ILE A 23 2.90 -0.82 -1.75
N LEU A 24 3.65 -1.51 -2.61
CA LEU A 24 4.44 -2.67 -2.24
C LEU A 24 5.58 -2.30 -1.27
N LEU A 25 6.21 -1.14 -1.47
CA LEU A 25 7.21 -0.59 -0.56
C LEU A 25 6.59 -0.21 0.79
N LEU A 26 5.44 0.47 0.79
CA LEU A 26 4.68 0.82 1.98
C LEU A 26 4.23 -0.43 2.74
N TYR A 27 3.80 -1.48 2.04
CA TYR A 27 3.45 -2.76 2.62
C TYR A 27 4.63 -3.33 3.42
N TRP A 28 5.82 -3.40 2.81
CA TRP A 28 7.02 -3.90 3.49
C TRP A 28 7.45 -2.98 4.65
N ALA A 29 7.48 -1.67 4.43
CA ALA A 29 7.84 -0.69 5.45
C ALA A 29 6.89 -0.74 6.66
N GLY A 30 5.58 -0.86 6.42
CA GLY A 30 4.58 -0.98 7.47
C GLY A 30 4.67 -2.29 8.25
N ASN A 31 4.98 -3.40 7.58
CA ASN A 31 5.25 -4.68 8.27
C ASN A 31 6.47 -4.56 9.19
N VAL A 32 7.56 -3.92 8.73
CA VAL A 32 8.75 -3.67 9.56
C VAL A 32 8.41 -2.76 10.73
N ALA A 33 7.67 -1.67 10.50
CA ALA A 33 7.26 -0.74 11.56
C ALA A 33 6.37 -1.41 12.62
N LEU A 34 5.44 -2.29 12.19
CA LEU A 34 4.61 -3.09 13.08
C LEU A 34 5.43 -4.08 13.89
N LEU A 35 6.41 -4.74 13.27
CA LEU A 35 7.31 -5.66 13.95
C LEU A 35 8.14 -4.94 15.03
N LEU A 36 8.73 -3.80 14.68
CA LEU A 36 9.48 -2.97 15.63
C LEU A 36 8.60 -2.45 16.76
N SER A 37 7.38 -2.02 16.46
CA SER A 37 6.41 -1.58 17.46
C SER A 37 6.06 -2.71 18.44
N ALA A 38 5.82 -3.92 17.94
CA ALA A 38 5.53 -5.08 18.79
C ALA A 38 6.69 -5.39 19.74
N ILE A 39 7.93 -5.39 19.25
CA ILE A 39 9.14 -5.60 20.06
C ILE A 39 9.27 -4.52 21.14
N GLY A 40 9.08 -3.25 20.78
CA GLY A 40 9.13 -2.13 21.74
C GLY A 40 8.07 -2.27 22.83
N ARG A 41 6.84 -2.67 22.49
CA ARG A 41 5.78 -2.88 23.48
C ARG A 41 6.07 -4.03 24.43
N ILE A 42 6.65 -5.13 23.95
CA ILE A 42 7.08 -6.25 24.81
C ILE A 42 8.13 -5.78 25.82
N TRP A 43 9.09 -4.96 25.39
CA TRP A 43 10.11 -4.41 26.28
C TRP A 43 9.51 -3.54 27.38
N THR A 44 8.56 -2.67 27.03
CA THR A 44 7.86 -1.80 28.00
C THR A 44 6.93 -2.55 28.95
N ALA A 45 6.30 -3.64 28.48
CA ALA A 45 5.41 -4.46 29.28
C ALA A 45 6.14 -5.17 30.43
N PHE A 46 7.41 -5.54 30.23
CA PHE A 46 8.24 -6.14 31.27
C PHE A 46 8.88 -5.13 32.23
N SER A 47 9.00 -3.86 31.85
CA SER A 47 9.80 -2.89 32.61
C SER A 47 9.01 -1.87 33.44
N LEU A 48 7.75 -1.55 33.09
CA LEU A 48 7.07 -0.34 33.59
C LEU A 48 5.75 -0.56 34.33
N VAL A 49 5.06 -1.68 34.14
CA VAL A 49 3.69 -1.85 34.66
C VAL A 49 3.55 -3.25 35.26
N GLY A 50 3.40 -3.35 36.58
CA GLY A 50 3.26 -4.59 37.35
C GLY A 50 1.99 -5.40 37.08
N ASP A 51 1.35 -5.22 35.93
CA ASP A 51 0.10 -5.87 35.50
C ASP A 51 0.37 -6.87 34.36
N GLY A 52 1.55 -7.50 34.40
CA GLY A 52 2.23 -8.10 33.24
C GLY A 52 1.45 -9.11 32.41
N LEU A 53 0.40 -9.75 32.94
CA LEU A 53 -0.43 -10.67 32.16
C LEU A 53 -1.56 -9.96 31.38
N THR A 54 -2.27 -9.03 32.01
CA THR A 54 -3.40 -8.30 31.40
C THR A 54 -2.92 -7.29 30.37
N GLY A 55 -1.83 -6.58 30.67
CA GLY A 55 -1.18 -5.66 29.72
C GLY A 55 -0.61 -6.39 28.50
N LEU A 56 -0.07 -7.60 28.67
CA LEU A 56 0.45 -8.41 27.58
C LEU A 56 -0.68 -8.98 26.70
N ALA A 57 -1.79 -9.42 27.31
CA ALA A 57 -2.97 -9.83 26.56
C ALA A 57 -3.55 -8.69 25.70
N TRP A 58 -3.70 -7.48 26.27
CA TRP A 58 -4.23 -6.33 25.53
C TRP A 58 -3.30 -5.85 24.41
N THR A 59 -2.00 -5.88 24.65
CA THR A 59 -1.00 -5.52 23.62
C THR A 59 -0.97 -6.52 22.47
N LEU A 60 -1.09 -7.82 22.75
CA LEU A 60 -1.21 -8.85 21.70
C LEU A 60 -2.48 -8.68 20.87
N VAL A 61 -3.63 -8.48 21.52
CA VAL A 61 -4.90 -8.26 20.82
C VAL A 61 -4.85 -7.00 19.97
N GLY A 62 -4.34 -5.90 20.53
CA GLY A 62 -4.16 -4.63 19.81
C GLY A 62 -3.18 -4.75 18.64
N ALA A 63 -2.06 -5.44 18.81
CA ALA A 63 -1.09 -5.67 17.74
C ALA A 63 -1.68 -6.55 16.62
N ALA A 64 -2.42 -7.61 16.96
CA ALA A 64 -3.08 -8.47 15.99
C ALA A 64 -4.14 -7.71 15.17
N LEU A 65 -4.99 -6.92 15.84
CA LEU A 65 -5.97 -6.05 15.19
C LEU A 65 -5.31 -5.03 14.28
N LEU A 66 -4.28 -4.34 14.75
CA LEU A 66 -3.57 -3.33 13.96
C LEU A 66 -2.90 -3.96 12.74
N PHE A 67 -2.28 -5.14 12.91
CA PHE A 67 -1.69 -5.89 11.82
C PHE A 67 -2.73 -6.34 10.79
N LEU A 68 -3.89 -6.83 11.24
CA LEU A 68 -4.99 -7.23 10.36
C LEU A 68 -5.55 -6.02 9.59
N CYS A 69 -5.81 -4.90 10.28
CA CYS A 69 -6.27 -3.66 9.65
C CYS A 69 -5.25 -3.15 8.62
N TRP A 70 -3.96 -3.20 8.95
CA TRP A 70 -2.89 -2.82 8.03
C TRP A 70 -2.88 -3.69 6.77
N ARG A 71 -3.04 -5.01 6.94
CA ARG A 71 -3.16 -5.95 5.80
C ARG A 71 -4.34 -5.60 4.91
N VAL A 72 -5.53 -5.42 5.49
CA VAL A 72 -6.75 -5.10 4.73
C VAL A 72 -6.58 -3.80 3.94
N VAL A 73 -6.04 -2.74 4.55
CA VAL A 73 -5.81 -1.46 3.87
C VAL A 73 -4.80 -1.60 2.73
N CYS A 74 -3.70 -2.33 2.94
CA CYS A 74 -2.71 -2.56 1.88
C CYS A 74 -3.30 -3.37 0.71
N GLU A 75 -4.05 -4.44 1.00
CA GLU A 75 -4.69 -5.28 -0.01
C GLU A 75 -5.70 -4.46 -0.84
N LEU A 76 -6.54 -3.67 -0.17
CA LEU A 76 -7.52 -2.80 -0.83
C LEU A 76 -6.86 -1.74 -1.71
N ALA A 77 -5.74 -1.16 -1.25
CA ALA A 77 -4.98 -0.20 -2.04
C ALA A 77 -4.44 -0.87 -3.32
N ILE A 78 -3.76 -2.01 -3.21
CA ILE A 78 -3.24 -2.76 -4.37
C ILE A 78 -4.37 -3.13 -5.32
N LEU A 79 -5.46 -3.68 -4.78
CA LEU A 79 -6.62 -4.10 -5.56
C LEU A 79 -7.27 -2.94 -6.31
N ALA A 80 -7.44 -1.78 -5.67
CA ALA A 80 -8.02 -0.60 -6.31
C ALA A 80 -7.17 -0.12 -7.50
N PHE A 81 -5.84 -0.09 -7.35
CA PHE A 81 -4.94 0.25 -8.46
C PHE A 81 -4.96 -0.81 -9.56
N ALA A 82 -4.99 -2.08 -9.21
CA ALA A 82 -5.09 -3.17 -10.17
C ALA A 82 -6.40 -3.09 -10.98
N ILE A 83 -7.53 -2.78 -10.33
CA ILE A 83 -8.82 -2.57 -11.00
C ILE A 83 -8.73 -1.37 -11.95
N TYR A 84 -8.17 -0.26 -11.51
CA TYR A 84 -8.05 0.95 -12.33
C TYR A 84 -7.22 0.70 -13.61
N GLU A 85 -6.13 -0.05 -13.49
CA GLU A 85 -5.28 -0.39 -14.63
C GLU A 85 -5.99 -1.35 -15.61
N ARG A 86 -6.69 -2.36 -15.09
CA ARG A 86 -7.50 -3.29 -15.90
C ARG A 86 -8.63 -2.56 -16.65
N LEU A 87 -9.30 -1.62 -15.99
CA LEU A 87 -10.42 -0.88 -16.58
C LEU A 87 -9.96 0.03 -17.71
N GLY A 88 -8.80 0.67 -17.57
CA GLY A 88 -8.18 1.44 -18.65
C GLY A 88 -7.89 0.58 -19.88
N ALA A 89 -7.32 -0.61 -19.69
CA ALA A 89 -7.01 -1.52 -20.80
C ALA A 89 -8.27 -2.00 -21.56
N LEU A 90 -9.38 -2.23 -20.84
CA LEU A 90 -10.66 -2.61 -21.47
C LEU A 90 -11.26 -1.47 -22.29
N LEU A 91 -11.14 -0.23 -21.82
CA LEU A 91 -11.62 0.94 -22.55
C LEU A 91 -10.82 1.15 -23.85
N ASP A 92 -9.50 1.02 -23.79
CA ASP A 92 -8.62 1.15 -24.97
C ASP A 92 -8.92 0.06 -26.01
N THR A 93 -9.19 -1.17 -25.56
CA THR A 93 -9.55 -2.29 -26.44
C THR A 93 -10.88 -2.04 -27.17
N ARG A 94 -11.89 -1.53 -26.47
CA ARG A 94 -13.19 -1.17 -27.08
C ARG A 94 -13.07 -0.05 -28.10
N ALA A 95 -12.29 0.99 -27.79
CA ALA A 95 -12.06 2.09 -28.72
C ALA A 95 -11.39 1.63 -30.03
N ALA A 96 -10.48 0.65 -29.97
CA ALA A 96 -9.85 0.06 -31.15
C ALA A 96 -10.84 -0.78 -31.98
N GLU A 97 -11.74 -1.52 -31.33
CA GLU A 97 -12.78 -2.30 -32.00
C GLU A 97 -13.76 -1.40 -32.76
N ASP A 98 -14.23 -0.30 -32.15
CA ASP A 98 -15.14 0.67 -32.78
C ASP A 98 -14.52 1.36 -33.99
N ALA A 99 -13.21 1.64 -33.94
CA ALA A 99 -12.46 2.21 -35.07
C ALA A 99 -12.36 1.22 -36.26
N SER A 100 -12.25 -0.08 -35.99
CA SER A 100 -12.22 -1.11 -37.04
C SER A 100 -13.59 -1.38 -37.68
N ARG A 101 -14.67 -1.03 -36.98
CA ARG A 101 -16.05 -1.25 -37.41
C ARG A 101 -16.65 -0.07 -38.19
N SER A 102 -15.97 1.08 -38.16
CA SER A 102 -16.39 2.33 -38.83
C SER A 102 -15.58 2.68 -40.08
N GLY A 103 -14.57 1.89 -40.43
CA GLY A 103 -13.85 1.93 -41.72
C GLY A 103 -14.27 0.79 -42.63
#